data_AF-S7Q1E3-F1
#
_entry.id   AF-S7Q1E3-F1
#
_cell.length_a   1.000
_cell.length_b   1.000
_cell.length_c   1.000
_cell.angle_alpha   90.00
_cell.angle_beta   90.00
_cell.angle_gamma   90.00
#
_symmetry.space_group_name_H-M   'P 1'
#
loop_
_entity.id
_entity.type
_entity.pdbx_description
1 polymer ?
#
loop_
_entity_poly.entity_id
_entity_poly.type
_entity_poly.pdbx_seq_one_letter_code
_entity_poly.pdbx_strand_id
1 'polypeptide(L)'
;MADCPTELWQHIFAYACTDGGRTGCSLSLVSKFVREASAPFRYQSVLVEGTARLSCFLAVWERNPDRRSKILHLLLCDTPPHHTYRPSASPRFIRLSDEWVDLMCRLLSAVSHSLLTLTIYMKGARSFLLPPVAFPTLEELSVHGDYFDVVCDQAVSLPNLSALHFGGTRRLWKGGMTASLLPMLSKVAPALTHLAVTSDASFDWREALAKPKCKPNFDSSSQTKLAALFPSLQHVAVRLVPWQPKGTLAFQAAYEAQWEVLRKVSVQKHAIEFELRPARRIDEDPYPEMKESWLKGASTGSL
;
A
#
# COMPACT_ATOMS: atom_id res chain seq x y z
N MET A 1 13.45 -30.03 24.64
CA MET A 1 12.27 -29.87 23.75
C MET A 1 11.17 -30.89 24.05
N ALA A 2 11.44 -32.01 24.75
CA ALA A 2 10.47 -33.10 24.95
C ALA A 2 9.24 -32.73 25.80
N ASP A 3 9.29 -31.63 26.56
CA ASP A 3 8.21 -31.27 27.50
C ASP A 3 7.24 -30.19 26.98
N CYS A 4 7.45 -29.66 25.77
CA CYS A 4 6.60 -28.60 25.21
C CYS A 4 5.85 -29.13 23.96
N PRO A 5 4.50 -29.18 24.00
CA PRO A 5 3.68 -29.60 22.87
C PRO A 5 3.93 -28.81 21.59
N THR A 6 3.74 -29.46 20.43
CA THR A 6 4.01 -28.87 19.11
C THR A 6 3.14 -27.62 18.88
N GLU A 7 1.92 -27.59 19.41
CA GLU A 7 0.97 -26.50 19.30
C GLU A 7 1.51 -25.22 19.94
N LEU A 8 2.20 -25.32 21.08
CA LEU A 8 2.82 -24.17 21.73
C LEU A 8 4.02 -23.65 20.93
N TRP A 9 4.82 -24.55 20.35
CA TRP A 9 5.88 -24.15 19.42
C TRP A 9 5.33 -23.43 18.20
N GLN A 10 4.26 -23.95 17.60
CA GLN A 10 3.59 -23.33 16.47
C GLN A 10 3.05 -21.94 16.83
N HIS A 11 2.48 -21.76 18.02
CA HIS A 11 2.03 -20.46 18.50
C HIS A 11 3.21 -19.47 18.65
N ILE A 12 4.33 -19.91 19.24
CA ILE A 12 5.56 -19.10 19.33
C ILE A 12 6.05 -18.71 17.93
N PHE A 13 6.08 -19.66 16.99
CA PHE A 13 6.54 -19.40 15.63
C PHE A 13 5.62 -18.47 14.85
N ALA A 14 4.30 -18.53 15.09
CA ALA A 14 3.32 -17.61 14.51
C ALA A 14 3.61 -16.16 14.92
N TYR A 15 3.96 -15.89 16.18
CA TYR A 15 4.36 -14.53 16.58
C TYR A 15 5.75 -14.13 16.09
N ALA A 16 6.70 -15.07 16.12
CA ALA A 16 8.10 -14.78 15.82
C ALA A 16 8.36 -14.58 14.31
N CYS A 17 7.63 -15.25 13.42
CA CYS A 17 7.86 -15.22 11.97
C CYS A 17 7.22 -14.01 11.25
N THR A 18 7.21 -12.84 11.88
CA THR A 18 6.59 -11.60 11.36
C THR A 18 7.60 -10.61 10.78
N ASP A 19 8.90 -10.98 10.76
CA ASP A 19 10.04 -10.11 10.48
C ASP A 19 10.53 -10.12 9.02
N GLY A 20 9.63 -10.34 8.06
CA GLY A 20 9.98 -10.43 6.63
C GLY A 20 10.71 -11.72 6.24
N GLY A 21 10.58 -12.78 7.06
CA GLY A 21 11.01 -14.14 6.75
C GLY A 21 12.36 -14.53 7.32
N ARG A 22 13.06 -13.62 8.02
CA ARG A 22 14.39 -13.88 8.60
C ARG A 22 14.31 -14.89 9.74
N THR A 23 13.33 -14.75 10.63
CA THR A 23 13.14 -15.68 11.75
C THR A 23 12.73 -17.06 11.24
N GLY A 24 11.80 -17.14 10.30
CA GLY A 24 11.40 -18.40 9.67
C GLY A 24 12.56 -19.16 9.02
N CYS A 25 13.46 -18.44 8.33
CA CYS A 25 14.66 -19.04 7.74
C CYS A 25 15.62 -19.55 8.82
N SER A 26 15.86 -18.76 9.87
CA SER A 26 16.73 -19.16 10.99
C SER A 26 16.21 -20.41 11.69
N LEU A 27 14.91 -20.47 12.00
CA LEU A 27 14.26 -21.62 12.64
C LEU A 27 14.41 -22.91 11.81
N SER A 28 14.36 -22.80 10.48
CA SER A 28 14.54 -23.96 9.59
C SER A 28 15.93 -24.63 9.70
N LEU A 29 16.92 -23.93 10.26
CA LEU A 29 18.29 -24.40 10.42
C LEU A 29 18.60 -24.95 11.83
N VAL A 30 17.68 -24.79 12.79
CA VAL A 30 17.93 -25.16 14.20
C VAL A 30 17.94 -26.67 14.42
N SER A 31 16.87 -27.37 14.02
CA SER A 31 16.73 -28.82 14.16
C SER A 31 15.67 -29.37 13.19
N LYS A 32 15.58 -30.70 13.03
CA LYS A 32 14.51 -31.33 12.23
C LYS A 32 13.12 -30.99 12.77
N PHE A 33 12.94 -31.12 14.08
CA PHE A 33 11.68 -30.78 14.75
C PHE A 33 11.30 -29.31 14.54
N VAL A 34 12.21 -28.37 14.79
CA VAL A 34 11.92 -26.94 14.64
C VAL A 34 11.64 -26.60 13.17
N ARG A 35 12.38 -27.20 12.23
CA ARG A 35 12.14 -27.03 10.79
C ARG A 35 10.73 -27.44 10.37
N GLU A 36 10.26 -28.57 10.90
CA GLU A 36 8.92 -29.10 10.62
C GLU A 36 7.83 -28.29 11.31
N ALA A 37 7.99 -28.03 12.61
CA ALA A 37 7.02 -27.28 13.41
C ALA A 37 6.88 -25.81 12.96
N SER A 38 7.97 -25.17 12.49
CA SER A 38 7.95 -23.80 11.94
C SER A 38 7.55 -23.72 10.45
N ALA A 39 7.44 -24.85 9.75
CA ALA A 39 7.18 -24.86 8.31
C ALA A 39 5.94 -24.05 7.89
N PRO A 40 4.79 -24.09 8.59
CA PRO A 40 3.62 -23.30 8.23
C PRO A 40 3.85 -21.78 8.30
N PHE A 41 4.71 -21.33 9.21
CA PHE A 41 4.92 -19.90 9.53
C PHE A 41 6.13 -19.30 8.80
N ARG A 42 6.98 -20.14 8.19
CA ARG A 42 8.25 -19.75 7.56
C ARG A 42 8.13 -18.56 6.60
N TYR A 43 7.03 -18.50 5.84
CA TYR A 43 6.78 -17.50 4.81
C TYR A 43 5.54 -16.64 5.08
N GLN A 44 5.04 -16.61 6.32
CA GLN A 44 3.82 -15.83 6.62
C GLN A 44 4.01 -14.33 6.38
N SER A 45 5.22 -13.82 6.63
CA SER A 45 5.63 -12.44 6.39
C SER A 45 6.86 -12.46 5.51
N VAL A 46 6.78 -11.84 4.32
CA VAL A 46 7.86 -11.84 3.32
C VAL A 46 8.15 -10.41 2.87
N LEU A 47 9.43 -10.05 2.95
CA LEU A 47 9.96 -8.80 2.43
C LEU A 47 10.92 -9.10 1.28
N VAL A 48 10.63 -8.56 0.10
CA VAL A 48 11.47 -8.73 -1.10
C VAL A 48 11.92 -7.37 -1.63
N GLU A 49 13.25 -7.22 -1.77
CA GLU A 49 13.88 -5.99 -2.22
C GLU A 49 14.78 -6.25 -3.44
N GLY A 50 14.39 -5.69 -4.59
CA GLY A 50 15.13 -5.75 -5.84
C GLY A 50 14.93 -7.04 -6.66
N THR A 51 15.08 -6.92 -7.98
CA THR A 51 14.76 -7.95 -8.99
C THR A 51 15.40 -9.29 -8.75
N ALA A 52 16.71 -9.31 -8.44
CA ALA A 52 17.42 -10.55 -8.18
C ALA A 52 16.80 -11.34 -7.00
N ARG A 53 16.41 -10.65 -5.92
CA ARG A 53 15.81 -11.32 -4.76
C ARG A 53 14.41 -11.82 -5.06
N LEU A 54 13.61 -11.07 -5.82
CA LEU A 54 12.28 -11.52 -6.23
C LEU A 54 12.35 -12.74 -7.14
N SER A 55 13.25 -12.74 -8.11
CA SER A 55 13.48 -13.89 -8.99
C SER A 55 13.91 -15.14 -8.21
N CYS A 56 14.90 -15.01 -7.32
CA CYS A 56 15.34 -16.11 -6.45
C CYS A 56 14.22 -16.61 -5.52
N PHE A 57 13.48 -15.70 -4.90
CA PHE A 57 12.38 -16.05 -4.01
C PHE A 57 11.28 -16.80 -4.76
N LEU A 58 10.87 -16.29 -5.92
CA LEU A 58 9.84 -16.92 -6.74
C LEU A 58 10.27 -18.32 -7.20
N ALA A 59 11.53 -18.50 -7.60
CA ALA A 59 12.05 -19.82 -7.96
C ALA A 59 12.02 -20.82 -6.79
N VAL A 60 12.27 -20.36 -5.55
CA VAL A 60 12.14 -21.20 -4.34
C VAL A 60 10.67 -21.49 -4.03
N TRP A 61 9.80 -20.48 -4.14
CA TRP A 61 8.36 -20.59 -3.89
C TRP A 61 7.69 -21.59 -4.85
N GLU A 62 8.00 -21.50 -6.14
CA GLU A 62 7.43 -22.38 -7.17
C GLU A 62 7.89 -23.83 -7.06
N ARG A 63 9.11 -24.07 -6.54
CA ARG A 63 9.68 -25.41 -6.35
C ARG A 63 9.17 -26.14 -5.10
N ASN A 64 8.37 -25.49 -4.25
CA ASN A 64 7.93 -26.06 -2.99
C ASN A 64 6.47 -26.56 -3.08
N PRO A 65 6.24 -27.83 -3.46
CA PRO A 65 4.91 -28.36 -3.76
C PRO A 65 4.00 -28.44 -2.53
N ASP A 66 4.58 -28.50 -1.32
CA ASP A 66 3.80 -28.74 -0.11
C ASP A 66 2.92 -27.56 0.31
N ARG A 67 3.15 -26.33 -0.20
CA ARG A 67 2.36 -25.09 0.03
C ARG A 67 1.73 -24.91 1.43
N ARG A 68 2.29 -25.56 2.47
CA ARG A 68 1.76 -25.51 3.85
C ARG A 68 1.89 -24.10 4.41
N SER A 69 2.93 -23.39 3.95
CA SER A 69 3.12 -21.99 4.26
C SER A 69 2.24 -21.13 3.38
N LYS A 70 1.49 -20.22 4.00
CA LYS A 70 0.76 -19.16 3.32
C LYS A 70 1.55 -17.86 3.46
N ILE A 71 1.53 -17.01 2.43
CA ILE A 71 2.02 -15.63 2.58
C ILE A 71 0.82 -14.78 2.96
N LEU A 72 0.86 -14.23 4.17
CA LEU A 72 -0.19 -13.37 4.72
C LEU A 72 0.18 -11.90 4.58
N HIS A 73 1.46 -11.58 4.78
CA HIS A 73 1.98 -10.22 4.73
C HIS A 73 3.10 -10.17 3.69
N LEU A 74 2.96 -9.29 2.70
CA LEU A 74 3.94 -9.13 1.65
C LEU A 74 4.35 -7.67 1.49
N LEU A 75 5.66 -7.41 1.48
CA LEU A 75 6.24 -6.14 1.08
C LEU A 75 7.18 -6.34 -0.12
N LEU A 76 6.91 -5.58 -1.19
CA LEU A 76 7.71 -5.56 -2.40
C LEU A 76 8.36 -4.18 -2.59
N CYS A 77 9.66 -4.17 -2.85
CA CYS A 77 10.42 -2.99 -3.21
C CYS A 77 11.25 -3.26 -4.47
N ASP A 78 11.11 -2.42 -5.50
CA ASP A 78 11.86 -2.56 -6.76
C ASP A 78 13.36 -2.24 -6.62
N THR A 79 13.73 -1.50 -5.57
CA THR A 79 15.12 -1.13 -5.31
C THR A 79 15.77 -1.99 -4.22
N PRO A 80 17.06 -2.34 -4.37
CA PRO A 80 17.80 -3.05 -3.34
C PRO A 80 18.10 -2.15 -2.13
N PRO A 81 18.29 -2.72 -0.92
CA PRO A 81 18.39 -2.01 0.36
C PRO A 81 19.58 -1.04 0.52
N HIS A 82 20.48 -0.96 -0.45
CA HIS A 82 21.69 -0.13 -0.40
C HIS A 82 21.82 0.86 -1.56
N HIS A 83 20.79 0.98 -2.40
CA HIS A 83 20.77 2.05 -3.39
C HIS A 83 20.47 3.37 -2.66
N THR A 84 21.55 4.09 -2.32
CA THR A 84 21.45 5.46 -1.83
C THR A 84 20.59 6.25 -2.79
N TYR A 85 19.51 6.84 -2.28
CA TYR A 85 18.70 7.78 -3.02
C TYR A 85 19.61 8.93 -3.44
N ARG A 86 20.08 8.89 -4.69
CA ARG A 86 20.64 10.07 -5.35
C ARG A 86 19.46 10.73 -6.05
N PRO A 87 18.94 11.86 -5.54
CA PRO A 87 18.03 12.67 -6.34
C PRO A 87 18.79 13.05 -7.60
N SER A 88 18.47 12.38 -8.71
CA SER A 88 19.06 12.71 -10.00
C SER A 88 18.70 14.16 -10.29
N ALA A 89 19.71 14.98 -10.61
CA ALA A 89 19.54 16.36 -11.03
C ALA A 89 18.69 16.51 -12.32
N SER A 90 18.36 15.38 -12.97
CA SER A 90 17.40 15.31 -14.07
C SER A 90 16.25 14.35 -13.73
N PRO A 91 14.99 14.71 -14.00
CA PRO A 91 13.83 13.83 -13.85
C PRO A 91 13.79 12.82 -15.00
N ARG A 92 14.86 12.06 -15.21
CA ARG A 92 14.82 10.92 -16.13
C ARG A 92 14.00 9.84 -15.45
N PHE A 93 12.81 9.60 -15.99
CA PHE A 93 11.95 8.51 -15.58
C PHE A 93 12.73 7.21 -15.68
N ILE A 94 13.04 6.60 -14.53
CA ILE A 94 13.47 5.22 -14.52
C ILE A 94 12.18 4.43 -14.68
N ARG A 95 11.92 3.93 -15.89
CA ARG A 95 10.80 3.02 -16.12
C ARG A 95 11.06 1.75 -15.31
N LEU A 96 10.03 1.26 -14.62
CA LEU A 96 10.10 -0.04 -13.95
C LEU A 96 10.43 -1.12 -14.98
N SER A 97 11.36 -2.04 -14.67
CA SER A 97 11.75 -3.05 -15.65
C SER A 97 10.60 -4.01 -15.94
N ASP A 98 10.45 -4.41 -17.20
CA ASP A 98 9.40 -5.36 -17.61
C ASP A 98 9.58 -6.71 -16.89
N GLU A 99 10.83 -7.12 -16.60
CA GLU A 99 11.15 -8.30 -15.78
C GLU A 99 10.56 -8.19 -14.36
N TRP A 100 10.70 -7.04 -13.71
CA TRP A 100 10.16 -6.85 -12.36
C TRP A 100 8.63 -6.92 -12.35
N VAL A 101 7.99 -6.34 -13.37
CA VAL A 101 6.54 -6.39 -13.53
C VAL A 101 6.08 -7.84 -13.69
N ASP A 102 6.72 -8.63 -14.57
CA ASP A 102 6.40 -10.05 -14.78
C ASP A 102 6.51 -10.87 -13.48
N LEU A 103 7.66 -10.77 -12.81
CA LEU A 103 7.92 -11.49 -11.56
C LEU A 103 6.92 -11.12 -10.47
N MET A 104 6.58 -9.84 -10.34
CA MET A 104 5.60 -9.36 -9.38
C MET A 104 4.21 -9.92 -9.70
N CYS A 105 3.77 -9.86 -10.96
CA CYS A 105 2.47 -10.40 -11.38
C CYS A 105 2.37 -11.89 -11.06
N ARG A 106 3.38 -12.68 -11.42
CA ARG A 106 3.42 -14.12 -11.12
C ARG A 106 3.34 -14.42 -9.63
N LEU A 107 4.11 -13.70 -8.81
CA LEU A 107 4.07 -13.86 -7.37
C LEU A 107 2.68 -13.51 -6.82
N LEU A 108 2.17 -12.33 -7.16
CA LEU A 108 0.87 -11.86 -6.64
C LEU A 108 -0.26 -12.79 -7.05
N SER A 109 -0.29 -13.29 -8.29
CA SER A 109 -1.26 -14.30 -8.72
C SER A 109 -1.14 -15.60 -7.92
N ALA A 110 0.07 -16.01 -7.54
CA ALA A 110 0.29 -17.24 -6.78
C ALA A 110 -0.15 -17.14 -5.30
N VAL A 111 -0.15 -15.92 -4.73
CA VAL A 111 -0.40 -15.69 -3.29
C VAL A 111 -1.69 -14.92 -3.00
N SER A 112 -2.43 -14.49 -4.02
CA SER A 112 -3.53 -13.54 -3.87
C SER A 112 -4.64 -13.98 -2.91
N HIS A 113 -4.85 -15.29 -2.78
CA HIS A 113 -5.91 -15.89 -1.95
C HIS A 113 -5.56 -15.98 -0.46
N SER A 114 -4.30 -15.71 -0.08
CA SER A 114 -3.85 -15.77 1.31
C SER A 114 -3.37 -14.43 1.85
N LEU A 115 -3.17 -13.43 0.98
CA LEU A 115 -2.69 -12.12 1.41
C LEU A 115 -3.74 -11.39 2.24
N LEU A 116 -3.31 -10.94 3.41
CA LEU A 116 -4.03 -10.04 4.31
C LEU A 116 -3.51 -8.62 4.19
N THR A 117 -2.18 -8.46 4.10
CA THR A 117 -1.54 -7.15 3.93
C THR A 117 -0.56 -7.14 2.75
N LEU A 118 -0.66 -6.10 1.91
CA LEU A 118 0.19 -5.91 0.74
C LEU A 118 0.76 -4.50 0.72
N THR A 119 2.09 -4.40 0.80
CA THR A 119 2.81 -3.14 0.63
C THR A 119 3.66 -3.20 -0.64
N ILE A 120 3.42 -2.29 -1.56
CA ILE A 120 4.21 -2.13 -2.79
C ILE A 120 4.85 -0.75 -2.74
N TYR A 121 6.17 -0.72 -2.72
CA TYR A 121 6.95 0.50 -2.88
C TYR A 121 7.76 0.40 -4.18
N MET A 122 7.62 1.37 -5.08
CA MET A 122 8.43 1.39 -6.29
C MET A 122 8.96 2.78 -6.58
N LYS A 123 10.24 2.87 -6.96
CA LYS A 123 10.83 4.09 -7.50
C LYS A 123 10.61 4.19 -9.01
N GLY A 124 10.48 3.05 -9.69
CA GLY A 124 10.23 2.98 -11.13
C GLY A 124 8.85 3.51 -11.53
N ALA A 125 8.82 4.34 -12.57
CA ALA A 125 7.61 4.83 -13.21
C ALA A 125 6.81 3.67 -13.82
N ARG A 126 5.48 3.66 -13.60
CA ARG A 126 4.55 2.66 -14.16
C ARG A 126 3.20 3.22 -14.60
N SER A 127 2.47 2.45 -15.41
CA SER A 127 1.16 2.81 -15.95
C SER A 127 -0.03 2.17 -15.21
N PHE A 128 0.22 1.47 -14.09
CA PHE A 128 -0.80 0.76 -13.33
C PHE A 128 -0.61 0.95 -11.82
N LEU A 129 -1.71 0.89 -11.07
CA LEU A 129 -1.68 0.90 -9.60
C LEU A 129 -1.37 -0.50 -9.05
N LEU A 130 -2.14 -1.48 -9.52
CA LEU A 130 -2.03 -2.91 -9.23
C LEU A 130 -2.18 -3.72 -10.53
N PRO A 131 -1.59 -4.93 -10.63
CA PRO A 131 -1.90 -5.84 -11.71
C PRO A 131 -3.35 -6.35 -11.60
N PRO A 132 -3.95 -6.85 -12.70
CA PRO A 132 -5.33 -7.35 -12.75
C PRO A 132 -5.47 -8.70 -12.04
N VAL A 133 -5.31 -8.68 -10.71
CA VAL A 133 -5.38 -9.85 -9.82
C VAL A 133 -6.44 -9.58 -8.77
N ALA A 134 -7.27 -10.59 -8.48
CA ALA A 134 -8.25 -10.52 -7.40
C ALA A 134 -7.58 -10.89 -6.07
N PHE A 135 -7.80 -10.07 -5.05
CA PHE A 135 -7.30 -10.30 -3.70
C PHE A 135 -8.48 -10.43 -2.73
N PRO A 136 -9.10 -11.63 -2.64
CA PRO A 136 -10.34 -11.82 -1.90
C PRO A 136 -10.18 -11.66 -0.38
N THR A 137 -8.98 -11.86 0.17
CA THR A 137 -8.71 -11.81 1.61
C THR A 137 -7.96 -10.55 2.04
N LEU A 138 -7.63 -9.66 1.12
CA LEU A 138 -6.78 -8.51 1.42
C LEU A 138 -7.55 -7.47 2.23
N GLU A 139 -7.01 -7.15 3.40
CA GLU A 139 -7.58 -6.20 4.36
C GLU A 139 -6.85 -4.85 4.28
N GLU A 140 -5.53 -4.88 4.08
CA GLU A 140 -4.69 -3.69 4.01
C GLU A 140 -3.85 -3.62 2.73
N LEU A 141 -3.93 -2.49 2.03
CA LEU A 141 -3.17 -2.22 0.82
C LEU A 141 -2.41 -0.90 0.96
N SER A 142 -1.08 -0.94 0.81
CA SER A 142 -0.22 0.22 0.77
C SER A 142 0.53 0.30 -0.55
N VAL A 143 0.30 1.33 -1.37
CA VAL A 143 0.93 1.48 -2.68
C VAL A 143 1.65 2.81 -2.77
N HIS A 144 2.97 2.76 -2.96
CA HIS A 144 3.83 3.93 -3.07
C HIS A 144 4.65 3.90 -4.36
N GLY A 145 4.82 5.07 -4.97
CA GLY A 145 5.65 5.26 -6.16
C GLY A 145 5.04 6.16 -7.23
N ASP A 146 5.75 6.34 -8.33
CA ASP A 146 5.32 7.18 -9.45
C ASP A 146 4.49 6.38 -10.46
N TYR A 147 3.22 6.74 -10.63
CA TYR A 147 2.30 6.10 -11.59
C TYR A 147 1.52 7.12 -12.44
N PHE A 148 1.53 6.93 -13.77
CA PHE A 148 1.10 7.96 -14.72
C PHE A 148 -0.29 7.72 -15.31
N ASP A 149 -0.83 6.50 -15.24
CA ASP A 149 -2.18 6.16 -15.69
C ASP A 149 -2.90 5.31 -14.65
N VAL A 150 -4.19 5.59 -14.44
CA VAL A 150 -5.09 4.76 -13.65
C VAL A 150 -6.16 4.35 -14.64
N VAL A 151 -5.81 3.39 -15.49
CA VAL A 151 -6.80 2.64 -16.25
C VAL A 151 -6.86 1.27 -15.57
N CYS A 152 -7.49 1.21 -14.40
CA CYS A 152 -7.97 -0.06 -13.85
C CYS A 152 -9.29 -0.39 -14.53
N ASP A 153 -9.24 -0.79 -15.80
CA ASP A 153 -10.45 -1.18 -16.55
C ASP A 153 -10.68 -2.70 -16.53
N GLN A 154 -9.82 -3.47 -15.84
CA GLN A 154 -9.91 -4.93 -15.83
C GLN A 154 -9.64 -5.54 -14.44
N ALA A 155 -10.67 -6.20 -13.91
CA ALA A 155 -10.62 -7.38 -13.02
C ALA A 155 -9.98 -7.30 -11.61
N VAL A 156 -9.62 -6.13 -11.08
CA VAL A 156 -9.17 -6.04 -9.67
C VAL A 156 -10.39 -6.08 -8.74
N SER A 157 -10.44 -7.05 -7.84
CA SER A 157 -11.48 -7.19 -6.81
C SER A 157 -10.83 -7.23 -5.43
N LEU A 158 -11.25 -6.32 -4.54
CA LEU A 158 -10.70 -6.10 -3.20
C LEU A 158 -11.86 -6.07 -2.18
N PRO A 159 -12.66 -7.14 -2.07
CA PRO A 159 -13.96 -7.09 -1.38
C PRO A 159 -13.84 -6.82 0.12
N ASN A 160 -12.75 -7.27 0.74
CA ASN A 160 -12.51 -7.15 2.19
C ASN A 160 -11.53 -6.03 2.55
N LEU A 161 -11.14 -5.19 1.59
CA LEU A 161 -10.17 -4.13 1.83
C LEU A 161 -10.78 -3.07 2.75
N SER A 162 -10.23 -2.98 3.95
CA SER A 162 -10.67 -2.05 5.00
C SER A 162 -9.73 -0.84 5.09
N ALA A 163 -8.43 -1.02 4.80
CA ALA A 163 -7.44 0.05 4.84
C ALA A 163 -6.68 0.20 3.51
N LEU A 164 -6.70 1.42 2.96
CA LEU A 164 -5.95 1.78 1.75
C LEU A 164 -5.03 2.95 2.04
N HIS A 165 -3.73 2.75 1.81
CA HIS A 165 -2.74 3.82 1.75
C HIS A 165 -2.22 3.94 0.33
N PHE A 166 -2.31 5.14 -0.25
CA PHE A 166 -1.54 5.45 -1.46
C PHE A 166 -0.66 6.67 -1.24
N GLY A 167 0.56 6.60 -1.78
CA GLY A 167 1.50 7.69 -1.79
C GLY A 167 2.29 7.76 -3.08
N GLY A 168 2.80 8.93 -3.43
CA GLY A 168 3.64 9.09 -4.61
C GLY A 168 3.35 10.37 -5.38
N THR A 169 4.24 10.68 -6.32
CA THR A 169 4.21 11.94 -7.04
C THR A 169 3.53 11.72 -8.39
N ARG A 170 2.25 12.09 -8.50
CA ARG A 170 1.54 12.01 -9.79
C ARG A 170 1.77 13.29 -10.58
N ARG A 171 2.71 13.27 -11.52
CA ARG A 171 2.80 14.32 -12.55
C ARG A 171 1.80 14.04 -13.68
N LEU A 172 0.50 14.04 -13.36
CA LEU A 172 -0.54 13.91 -14.38
C LEU A 172 -0.58 15.16 -15.25
N TRP A 173 -0.57 14.94 -16.55
CA TRP A 173 -1.03 15.92 -17.52
C TRP A 173 -2.57 15.94 -17.46
N LYS A 174 -3.14 17.00 -16.87
CA LYS A 174 -4.57 17.36 -16.90
C LYS A 174 -5.59 16.23 -16.61
N GLY A 175 -6.11 16.22 -15.38
CA GLY A 175 -7.27 15.38 -14.98
C GLY A 175 -6.97 14.65 -13.68
N GLY A 176 -7.38 15.22 -12.55
CA GLY A 176 -6.95 14.83 -11.20
C GLY A 176 -7.28 13.38 -10.81
N MET A 177 -6.52 12.85 -9.85
CA MET A 177 -6.73 11.52 -9.25
C MET A 177 -8.17 11.31 -8.77
N THR A 178 -8.79 12.36 -8.25
CA THR A 178 -10.13 12.41 -7.66
C THR A 178 -11.26 12.10 -8.63
N ALA A 179 -11.09 12.40 -9.92
CA ALA A 179 -12.15 12.24 -10.91
C ALA A 179 -12.34 10.78 -11.36
N SER A 180 -11.26 9.99 -11.41
CA SER A 180 -11.27 8.62 -11.95
C SER A 180 -10.93 7.54 -10.93
N LEU A 181 -10.00 7.78 -9.99
CA LEU A 181 -9.56 6.75 -9.05
C LEU A 181 -10.60 6.49 -7.97
N LEU A 182 -11.15 7.53 -7.33
CA LEU A 182 -12.11 7.36 -6.23
C LEU A 182 -13.38 6.60 -6.66
N PRO A 183 -14.01 6.91 -7.81
CA PRO A 183 -15.16 6.15 -8.29
C PRO A 183 -14.82 4.71 -8.72
N MET A 184 -13.58 4.45 -9.11
CA MET A 184 -13.11 3.08 -9.39
C MET A 184 -12.92 2.31 -8.08
N LEU A 185 -12.23 2.91 -7.11
CA LEU A 185 -12.01 2.33 -5.79
C LEU A 185 -13.31 2.01 -5.06
N SER A 186 -14.32 2.87 -5.15
CA SER A 186 -15.64 2.60 -4.54
C SER A 186 -16.33 1.36 -5.12
N LYS A 187 -16.00 0.96 -6.36
CA LYS A 187 -16.54 -0.25 -6.97
C LYS A 187 -15.77 -1.50 -6.57
N VAL A 188 -14.44 -1.40 -6.44
CA VAL A 188 -13.57 -2.57 -6.20
C VAL A 188 -13.32 -2.85 -4.71
N ALA A 189 -13.44 -1.82 -3.85
CA ALA A 189 -13.21 -1.87 -2.40
C ALA A 189 -14.37 -1.20 -1.63
N PRO A 190 -15.56 -1.82 -1.61
CA PRO A 190 -16.74 -1.23 -0.96
C PRO A 190 -16.66 -1.22 0.56
N ALA A 191 -15.84 -2.10 1.17
CA ALA A 191 -15.68 -2.22 2.62
C ALA A 191 -14.66 -1.24 3.23
N LEU A 192 -14.20 -0.25 2.46
CA LEU A 192 -13.12 0.65 2.87
C LEU A 192 -13.53 1.53 4.07
N THR A 193 -12.79 1.42 5.17
CA THR A 193 -12.99 2.18 6.41
C THR A 193 -11.89 3.20 6.68
N HIS A 194 -10.68 2.95 6.20
CA HIS A 194 -9.51 3.81 6.40
C HIS A 194 -8.87 4.18 5.05
N LEU A 195 -8.72 5.48 4.81
CA LEU A 195 -8.05 6.01 3.63
C LEU A 195 -6.89 6.90 4.03
N ALA A 196 -5.67 6.46 3.75
CA ALA A 196 -4.47 7.26 3.91
C ALA A 196 -3.98 7.76 2.55
N VAL A 197 -3.72 9.06 2.45
CA VAL A 197 -3.27 9.71 1.22
C VAL A 197 -2.01 10.52 1.50
N THR A 198 -0.91 10.10 0.89
CA THR A 198 0.32 10.90 0.84
C THR A 198 0.42 11.54 -0.55
N SER A 199 -0.08 12.77 -0.70
CA SER A 199 -0.14 13.44 -2.00
C SER A 199 0.64 14.75 -2.03
N ASP A 200 1.13 15.09 -3.21
CA ASP A 200 1.46 16.47 -3.55
C ASP A 200 0.19 17.25 -3.93
N ALA A 201 0.36 18.42 -4.55
CA ALA A 201 -0.74 19.26 -5.02
C ALA A 201 -1.62 18.63 -6.13
N SER A 202 -1.28 17.43 -6.63
CA SER A 202 -2.04 16.75 -7.71
C SER A 202 -3.36 16.14 -7.24
N PHE A 203 -3.55 15.90 -5.93
CA PHE A 203 -4.81 15.43 -5.38
C PHE A 203 -5.74 16.61 -5.08
N ASP A 204 -6.82 16.76 -5.85
CA ASP A 204 -7.75 17.86 -5.64
C ASP A 204 -8.72 17.57 -4.48
N TRP A 205 -8.28 17.86 -3.26
CA TRP A 205 -9.12 17.76 -2.07
C TRP A 205 -10.40 18.57 -2.15
N ARG A 206 -10.46 19.65 -2.94
CA ARG A 206 -11.69 20.41 -3.13
C ARG A 206 -12.71 19.60 -3.90
N GLU A 207 -12.28 18.88 -4.93
CA GLU A 207 -13.16 18.00 -5.70
C GLU A 207 -13.61 16.79 -4.87
N ALA A 208 -12.69 16.17 -4.13
CA ALA A 208 -13.01 15.01 -3.28
C ALA A 208 -14.03 15.36 -2.17
N LEU A 209 -13.94 16.57 -1.63
CA LEU A 209 -14.78 17.05 -0.54
C LEU A 209 -15.99 17.87 -1.02
N ALA A 210 -16.10 18.16 -2.32
CA ALA A 210 -17.25 18.85 -2.90
C ALA A 210 -18.54 18.06 -2.64
N LYS A 211 -19.66 18.77 -2.52
CA LYS A 211 -20.97 18.12 -2.49
C LYS A 211 -21.20 17.39 -3.82
N PRO A 212 -21.73 16.16 -3.81
CA PRO A 212 -22.07 15.46 -5.04
C PRO A 212 -23.09 16.29 -5.84
N LYS A 213 -22.94 16.33 -7.17
CA LYS A 213 -23.93 16.95 -8.06
C LYS A 213 -25.17 16.04 -8.15
N CYS A 214 -26.01 16.02 -7.11
CA CYS A 214 -27.24 15.23 -7.12
C CYS A 214 -28.40 15.97 -7.81
N LYS A 215 -29.25 15.19 -8.51
CA LYS A 215 -30.57 15.59 -9.04
C LYS A 215 -31.52 15.97 -7.87
N PRO A 216 -32.56 16.81 -8.10
CA PRO A 216 -33.25 17.59 -7.06
C PRO A 216 -34.09 16.82 -6.01
N ASN A 217 -34.02 15.49 -5.91
CA ASN A 217 -34.88 14.69 -5.02
C ASN A 217 -34.13 13.88 -3.95
N PHE A 218 -32.88 14.22 -3.61
CA PHE A 218 -32.16 13.55 -2.52
C PHE A 218 -31.93 14.49 -1.34
N ASP A 219 -32.33 14.05 -0.16
CA ASP A 219 -32.38 14.85 1.07
C ASP A 219 -30.97 15.37 1.44
N SER A 220 -30.84 16.70 1.49
CA SER A 220 -29.57 17.41 1.38
C SER A 220 -28.93 17.70 2.74
N SER A 221 -28.47 16.66 3.45
CA SER A 221 -27.63 16.85 4.65
C SER A 221 -26.17 16.48 4.37
N SER A 222 -25.33 17.52 4.26
CA SER A 222 -23.89 17.58 4.54
C SER A 222 -22.89 16.52 4.00
N GLN A 223 -23.29 15.53 3.21
CA GLN A 223 -22.37 14.49 2.73
C GLN A 223 -21.44 15.00 1.61
N THR A 224 -20.14 14.76 1.79
CA THR A 224 -19.10 15.02 0.78
C THR A 224 -19.16 13.96 -0.32
N LYS A 225 -18.60 14.23 -1.51
CA LYS A 225 -18.44 13.24 -2.59
C LYS A 225 -17.70 12.00 -2.08
N LEU A 226 -16.70 12.17 -1.22
CA LEU A 226 -15.99 11.07 -0.55
C LEU A 226 -16.93 10.18 0.28
N ALA A 227 -17.76 10.77 1.15
CA ALA A 227 -18.72 10.03 1.97
C ALA A 227 -19.79 9.32 1.13
N ALA A 228 -20.20 9.93 0.01
CA ALA A 228 -21.14 9.32 -0.92
C ALA A 228 -20.52 8.13 -1.69
N LEU A 229 -19.22 8.17 -1.99
CA LEU A 229 -18.51 7.10 -2.66
C LEU A 229 -18.15 5.94 -1.72
N PHE A 230 -17.88 6.22 -0.44
CA PHE A 230 -17.47 5.23 0.54
C PHE A 230 -18.33 5.33 1.80
N PRO A 231 -19.49 4.64 1.85
CA PRO A 231 -20.41 4.73 2.97
C PRO A 231 -19.85 4.25 4.30
N SER A 232 -18.88 3.32 4.26
CA SER A 232 -18.23 2.74 5.44
C SER A 232 -16.97 3.49 5.87
N LEU A 233 -16.59 4.58 5.20
CA LEU A 233 -15.36 5.30 5.48
C LEU A 233 -15.47 6.03 6.83
N GLN A 234 -14.53 5.73 7.72
CA GLN A 234 -14.49 6.27 9.09
C GLN A 234 -13.32 7.22 9.26
N HIS A 235 -12.16 6.90 8.70
CA HIS A 235 -10.92 7.66 8.92
C HIS A 235 -10.24 8.04 7.62
N VAL A 236 -9.82 9.30 7.51
CA VAL A 236 -9.02 9.81 6.40
C VAL A 236 -7.77 10.49 6.95
N ALA A 237 -6.62 9.88 6.69
CA ALA A 237 -5.33 10.45 7.03
C ALA A 237 -4.70 11.11 5.80
N VAL A 238 -4.33 12.39 5.92
CA VAL A 238 -3.71 13.13 4.82
C VAL A 238 -2.33 13.59 5.22
N ARG A 239 -1.33 13.25 4.40
CA ARG A 239 0.03 13.75 4.51
C ARG A 239 0.37 14.50 3.24
N LEU A 240 0.44 15.83 3.31
CA LEU A 240 0.85 16.63 2.17
C LEU A 240 2.38 16.64 2.04
N VAL A 241 2.86 16.43 0.82
CA VAL A 241 4.28 16.55 0.47
C VAL A 241 4.45 17.91 -0.21
N PRO A 242 5.26 18.83 0.35
CA PRO A 242 5.62 20.07 -0.32
C PRO A 242 6.27 19.72 -1.67
N TRP A 243 6.03 20.51 -2.71
CA TRP A 243 6.72 20.37 -4.00
C TRP A 243 7.74 21.51 -4.13
N GLN A 244 8.98 21.30 -4.66
CA GLN A 244 9.95 22.26 -5.30
C GLN A 244 11.43 21.75 -5.32
N PRO A 245 12.26 22.08 -6.36
CA PRO A 245 12.75 23.45 -6.62
C PRO A 245 12.90 23.85 -8.12
N LYS A 246 12.06 24.81 -8.56
CA LYS A 246 12.16 25.77 -9.71
C LYS A 246 10.79 26.22 -10.29
N GLY A 247 9.67 25.95 -9.61
CA GLY A 247 8.34 26.24 -10.15
C GLY A 247 7.72 27.56 -9.68
N THR A 248 6.85 28.09 -10.52
CA THR A 248 6.08 29.34 -10.39
C THR A 248 5.26 29.46 -9.09
N LEU A 249 5.05 30.69 -8.62
CA LEU A 249 4.15 31.10 -7.52
C LEU A 249 2.79 30.36 -7.52
N ALA A 250 2.28 29.98 -8.70
CA ALA A 250 1.04 29.23 -8.87
C ALA A 250 0.99 27.88 -8.12
N PHE A 251 2.10 27.13 -8.03
CA PHE A 251 2.13 25.84 -7.34
C PHE A 251 2.11 26.00 -5.82
N GLN A 252 2.82 27.00 -5.31
CA GLN A 252 2.82 27.32 -3.89
C GLN A 252 1.43 27.80 -3.46
N ALA A 253 0.81 28.69 -4.25
CA ALA A 253 -0.56 29.12 -4.02
C ALA A 253 -1.55 27.94 -4.05
N ALA A 254 -1.38 26.97 -4.96
CA ALA A 254 -2.21 25.76 -5.02
C ALA A 254 -2.03 24.84 -3.79
N TYR A 255 -0.80 24.68 -3.32
CA TYR A 255 -0.49 23.92 -2.10
C TYR A 255 -1.12 24.56 -0.86
N GLU A 256 -0.92 25.87 -0.65
CA GLU A 256 -1.53 26.62 0.46
C GLU A 256 -3.06 26.58 0.39
N ALA A 257 -3.61 26.71 -0.81
CA ALA A 257 -5.03 26.59 -1.09
C ALA A 257 -5.62 25.21 -0.73
N GLN A 258 -4.87 24.11 -0.89
CA GLN A 258 -5.30 22.77 -0.46
C GLN A 258 -5.13 22.58 1.04
N TRP A 259 -4.03 23.06 1.61
CA TRP A 259 -3.78 23.00 3.05
C TRP A 259 -4.88 23.69 3.85
N GLU A 260 -5.33 24.86 3.39
CA GLU A 260 -6.40 25.60 4.07
C GLU A 260 -7.77 24.89 3.98
N VAL A 261 -8.04 24.17 2.89
CA VAL A 261 -9.25 23.35 2.76
C VAL A 261 -9.23 22.21 3.77
N LEU A 262 -8.11 21.48 3.83
CA LEU A 262 -7.92 20.36 4.74
C LEU A 262 -7.98 20.80 6.21
N ARG A 263 -7.37 21.94 6.55
CA ARG A 263 -7.40 22.51 7.90
C ARG A 263 -8.82 22.83 8.36
N LYS A 264 -9.66 23.39 7.46
CA LYS A 264 -11.07 23.66 7.76
C LYS A 264 -11.86 22.37 8.02
N VAL A 265 -11.58 21.32 7.24
CA VAL A 265 -12.29 20.04 7.37
C VAL A 265 -11.87 19.26 8.61
N SER A 266 -10.59 19.26 8.99
CA SER A 266 -10.10 18.59 10.20
C SER A 266 -10.66 19.21 11.50
N VAL A 267 -10.98 20.50 11.50
CA VAL A 267 -11.60 21.18 12.67
C VAL A 267 -13.10 20.92 12.79
N GLN A 268 -13.78 20.58 11.68
CA GLN A 268 -15.21 20.34 11.65
C GLN A 268 -15.51 18.87 11.96
N LYS A 269 -16.43 18.61 12.91
CA LYS A 269 -16.98 17.26 13.13
C LYS A 269 -17.78 16.83 11.90
N HIS A 270 -17.16 16.03 11.05
CA HIS A 270 -17.80 15.33 9.96
C HIS A 270 -18.14 13.90 10.40
N ALA A 271 -18.93 13.20 9.59
CA ALA A 271 -19.14 11.75 9.76
C ALA A 271 -17.84 10.94 9.58
N ILE A 272 -16.80 11.56 9.01
CA ILE A 272 -15.48 10.98 8.75
C ILE A 272 -14.45 11.77 9.56
N GLU A 273 -13.58 11.07 10.30
CA GLU A 273 -12.47 11.66 11.01
C GLU A 273 -11.34 12.02 10.03
N PHE A 274 -10.81 13.24 10.14
CA PHE A 274 -9.72 13.73 9.29
C PHE A 274 -8.47 14.00 10.13
N GLU A 275 -7.43 13.20 9.90
CA GLU A 275 -6.13 13.33 10.53
C GLU A 275 -5.15 14.01 9.56
N LEU A 276 -4.61 15.16 9.95
CA LEU A 276 -3.55 15.84 9.21
C LEU A 276 -2.19 15.46 9.77
N ARG A 277 -1.39 14.77 8.96
CA ARG A 277 -0.03 14.38 9.33
C ARG A 277 0.98 15.48 8.98
N PRO A 278 2.10 15.57 9.73
CA PRO A 278 3.18 16.49 9.41
C PRO A 278 3.65 16.31 7.97
N ALA A 279 3.94 17.43 7.31
CA ALA A 279 4.48 17.42 5.96
C ALA A 279 5.86 16.73 5.96
N ARG A 280 6.08 15.85 4.96
CA ARG A 280 7.39 15.20 4.76
C ARG A 280 8.27 16.06 3.87
N ARG A 281 9.59 16.03 4.07
CA ARG A 281 10.52 16.64 3.11
C ARG A 281 10.53 15.86 1.79
N ILE A 282 10.82 16.54 0.68
CA ILE A 282 10.86 15.93 -0.67
C ILE A 282 12.01 14.94 -0.82
N ASP A 283 13.15 15.26 -0.21
CA ASP A 283 14.38 14.46 -0.29
C ASP A 283 14.35 13.23 0.62
N GLU A 284 13.31 13.10 1.43
CA GLU A 284 13.12 12.01 2.36
C GLU A 284 12.46 10.82 1.66
N ASP A 285 13.21 9.74 1.49
CA ASP A 285 12.70 8.47 0.98
C ASP A 285 11.63 7.92 1.94
N PRO A 286 10.37 7.68 1.50
CA PRO A 286 9.32 7.08 2.32
C PRO A 286 9.65 5.70 2.85
N TYR A 287 10.53 4.98 2.14
CA TYR A 287 10.67 3.54 2.25
C TYR A 287 11.07 3.07 3.64
N PRO A 288 12.05 3.68 4.35
CA PRO A 288 12.43 3.23 5.69
C PRO A 288 11.27 3.29 6.70
N GLU A 289 10.54 4.41 6.76
CA GLU A 289 9.37 4.56 7.64
C GLU A 289 8.28 3.55 7.28
N MET A 290 8.01 3.36 5.99
CA MET A 290 7.03 2.37 5.53
C MET A 290 7.43 0.94 5.88
N LYS A 291 8.69 0.58 5.66
CA LYS A 291 9.21 -0.75 5.99
C LYS A 291 9.13 -1.00 7.49
N GLU A 292 9.47 -0.02 8.30
CA GLU A 292 9.34 -0.10 9.75
C GLU A 292 7.87 -0.23 10.18
N SER A 293 6.97 0.58 9.62
CA SER A 293 5.53 0.49 9.89
C SER A 293 4.97 -0.88 9.50
N TRP A 294 5.39 -1.43 8.35
CA TRP A 294 4.96 -2.75 7.90
C TRP A 294 5.50 -3.87 8.81
N LEU A 295 6.76 -3.79 9.23
CA LEU A 295 7.33 -4.75 10.19
C LEU A 295 6.61 -4.71 11.54
N LYS A 296 6.19 -3.52 12.00
CA LYS A 296 5.38 -3.37 13.21
C LYS A 296 3.96 -3.92 13.02
N GLY A 297 3.28 -3.58 11.92
CA GLY A 297 1.92 -4.05 11.63
C GLY A 297 1.82 -5.57 11.48
N ALA A 298 2.82 -6.19 10.84
CA ALA A 298 2.91 -7.65 10.73
C ALA A 298 3.05 -8.34 12.10
N SER A 299 3.56 -7.66 13.12
CA SER A 299 3.72 -8.21 14.48
C SER A 299 2.46 -8.09 15.35
N THR A 300 1.51 -7.21 14.99
CA THR A 300 0.30 -6.94 15.77
C THR A 300 -0.94 -7.69 15.28
N GLY A 301 -0.91 -8.25 14.07
CA GLY A 301 -2.04 -8.92 13.44
C GLY A 301 -2.10 -10.43 13.68
N SER A 302 -2.41 -10.85 14.91
CA SER A 302 -2.94 -12.21 15.18
C SER A 302 -3.45 -12.32 16.61
N LEU A 303 -4.68 -11.84 16.83
CA LEU A 303 -5.61 -12.25 17.90
C LEU A 303 -7.04 -12.14 17.37
#